data_AF-A0ABD2JKB8-F1
#
_entry.id   AF-A0ABD2JKB8-F1
#
_cell.length_a   1.000
_cell.length_b   1.000
_cell.length_c   1.000
_cell.angle_alpha   90.00
_cell.angle_beta   90.00
_cell.angle_gamma   90.00
#
_symmetry.space_group_name_H-M   'P 1'
#
loop_
_entity.id
_entity.type
_entity.pdbx_description
1 polymer ?
#
loop_
_entity_poly.entity_id
_entity_poly.type
_entity_poly.pdbx_seq_one_letter_code
_entity_poly.pdbx_strand_id
1 'polypeptide(L)'
;MFRVSKTNPTTTTTNDGQHPYRRKLRSHADIEVDEEEDEKENRGPDGRKRKFPKLPHRCAKCPKKFVKFSGLQRHYLTHTDLKEFKCRLCPYESNQKEHLERHMSIHRYGEKCRFCGAPIVPQWFKHHEKTCTAAEERFSQLQNDQKKLLEKINELEKQQKEQSKATADQFSKILEKINELEKEQKQRKALLNFRQNYWDANVCHENLEIIANKSLIVHHKGTNSGYCSSVFAKHPILQDNKSSDIFYYEIAIGNEENWMSFGFAVKQQNKLDGTIRSRKGTYAIDSDGKIWINGEGKGINDEYCYGEGDTIGIGVNLATRHIIFTKNGHRLDSYGLLVASSFGDDSFHPFVSLHDSGDKIEANFGANFKFALEAL
;
A
#
# COMPACT_ATOMS: atom_id res chain seq x y z
N MET A 1 -36.18 50.60 -37.54
CA MET A 1 -36.85 51.72 -38.23
C MET A 1 -36.39 51.74 -39.67
N PHE A 2 -37.12 51.06 -40.55
CA PHE A 2 -37.10 51.23 -42.00
C PHE A 2 -38.55 51.52 -42.39
N ARG A 3 -38.77 52.65 -43.07
CA ARG A 3 -40.08 53.23 -43.36
C ARG A 3 -40.68 52.47 -44.56
N VAL A 4 -41.47 51.44 -44.28
CA VAL A 4 -42.24 50.73 -45.31
C VAL A 4 -43.63 51.35 -45.39
N SER A 5 -43.89 51.95 -46.55
CA SER A 5 -45.12 52.60 -46.96
C SER A 5 -46.31 51.65 -46.81
N LYS A 6 -47.26 52.05 -45.96
CA LYS A 6 -48.55 51.38 -45.80
C LYS A 6 -49.42 51.70 -47.02
N THR A 7 -49.52 50.77 -47.96
CA THR A 7 -50.65 50.71 -48.89
C THR A 7 -51.66 49.74 -48.30
N ASN A 8 -52.71 50.29 -47.67
CA ASN A 8 -53.90 49.53 -47.31
C ASN A 8 -54.61 49.09 -48.61
N PRO A 9 -54.77 47.79 -48.88
CA PRO A 9 -55.73 47.36 -49.89
C PRO A 9 -57.12 47.56 -49.30
N THR A 10 -57.90 48.38 -49.99
CA THR A 10 -59.34 48.55 -49.83
C THR A 10 -60.02 47.20 -49.60
N THR A 11 -60.45 46.95 -48.36
CA THR A 11 -61.42 45.90 -48.08
C THR A 11 -62.77 46.41 -48.55
N THR A 12 -63.09 46.11 -49.81
CA THR A 12 -64.45 46.08 -50.31
C THR A 12 -65.24 45.11 -49.44
N THR A 13 -65.92 45.65 -48.44
CA THR A 13 -67.04 44.99 -47.77
C THR A 13 -68.18 44.92 -48.78
N THR A 14 -68.18 43.90 -49.62
CA THR A 14 -69.42 43.41 -50.22
C THR A 14 -70.17 42.64 -49.15
N ASN A 15 -70.92 43.39 -48.36
CA ASN A 15 -72.03 42.88 -47.61
C ASN A 15 -73.19 42.81 -48.61
N ASP A 16 -73.42 41.65 -49.23
CA ASP A 16 -74.72 41.20 -49.74
C ASP A 16 -74.61 39.81 -50.38
N GLY A 17 -75.48 38.88 -49.96
CA GLY A 17 -75.78 37.65 -50.70
C GLY A 17 -75.29 36.34 -50.08
N GLN A 18 -76.20 35.66 -49.36
CA GLN A 18 -76.37 34.18 -49.35
C GLN A 18 -75.10 33.32 -49.47
N HIS A 19 -74.46 33.00 -48.33
CA HIS A 19 -73.40 31.98 -48.27
C HIS A 19 -73.98 30.57 -48.57
N PRO A 20 -73.28 29.68 -49.31
CA PRO A 20 -73.85 28.42 -49.84
C PRO A 20 -74.32 27.40 -48.80
N TYR A 21 -73.99 27.62 -47.52
CA TYR A 21 -74.33 26.75 -46.39
C TYR A 21 -75.83 26.43 -46.27
N ARG A 22 -76.72 27.26 -46.85
CA ARG A 22 -78.17 27.04 -46.85
C ARG A 22 -78.78 26.65 -48.20
N ARG A 23 -78.02 26.65 -49.32
CA ARG A 23 -78.61 26.54 -50.66
C ARG A 23 -78.52 25.17 -51.35
N LYS A 24 -77.85 24.17 -50.75
CA LYS A 24 -77.82 22.79 -51.27
C LYS A 24 -78.25 21.70 -50.28
N LEU A 25 -79.11 22.06 -49.33
CA LEU A 25 -79.97 21.12 -48.60
C LEU A 25 -81.45 21.49 -48.83
N ARG A 26 -81.81 21.74 -50.09
CA ARG A 26 -83.20 21.86 -50.55
C ARG A 26 -83.57 20.60 -51.34
N SER A 27 -83.55 19.48 -50.65
CA SER A 27 -84.50 18.40 -50.84
C SER A 27 -84.69 17.80 -49.46
N HIS A 28 -85.93 17.63 -49.03
CA HIS A 28 -86.30 16.93 -47.80
C HIS A 28 -85.97 15.41 -47.86
N ALA A 29 -85.01 14.99 -48.70
CA ALA A 29 -84.81 13.60 -49.11
C ALA A 29 -83.61 12.90 -48.45
N ASP A 30 -82.69 13.62 -47.79
CA ASP A 30 -81.47 13.03 -47.21
C ASP A 30 -81.38 13.15 -45.67
N ILE A 31 -82.51 13.47 -45.01
CA ILE A 31 -82.60 13.68 -43.56
C ILE A 31 -83.68 12.76 -43.01
N GLU A 32 -83.28 11.74 -42.25
CA GLU A 32 -84.19 10.96 -41.43
C GLU A 32 -84.29 11.65 -40.06
N VAL A 33 -85.49 12.16 -39.75
CA VAL A 33 -85.84 12.56 -38.39
C VAL A 33 -86.54 11.34 -37.78
N ASP A 34 -85.86 10.68 -36.84
CA ASP A 34 -86.48 9.63 -36.03
C ASP A 34 -87.53 10.34 -35.12
N GLU A 35 -88.81 10.38 -35.53
CA GLU A 35 -89.86 11.07 -34.75
C GLU A 35 -90.33 10.27 -33.52
N GLU A 36 -90.00 8.98 -33.41
CA GLU A 36 -90.33 8.17 -32.23
C GLU A 36 -89.22 7.15 -31.90
N GLU A 37 -88.42 7.42 -30.87
CA GLU A 37 -87.71 6.40 -30.09
C GLU A 37 -87.76 6.78 -28.59
N ASP A 38 -88.33 5.88 -27.79
CA ASP A 38 -88.58 6.02 -26.35
C ASP A 38 -87.34 6.41 -25.52
N GLU A 39 -87.55 7.22 -24.47
CA GLU A 39 -86.54 7.56 -23.46
C GLU A 39 -86.06 6.30 -22.70
N LYS A 40 -85.00 5.64 -23.19
CA LYS A 40 -84.34 4.59 -22.42
C LYS A 40 -83.39 5.22 -21.39
N GLU A 41 -83.87 5.35 -20.15
CA GLU A 41 -83.05 5.67 -18.98
C GLU A 41 -81.95 4.61 -18.82
N ASN A 42 -80.68 5.02 -18.79
CA ASN A 42 -79.58 4.12 -18.46
C ASN A 42 -78.69 4.70 -17.35
N ARG A 43 -78.42 3.89 -16.32
CA ARG A 43 -77.61 4.27 -15.15
C ARG A 43 -76.12 4.00 -15.43
N GLY A 44 -75.27 5.00 -15.20
CA GLY A 44 -73.82 4.82 -15.26
C GLY A 44 -73.27 4.05 -14.04
N PRO A 45 -72.00 3.59 -14.08
CA PRO A 45 -71.37 2.86 -12.96
C PRO A 45 -71.24 3.68 -11.67
N ASP A 46 -71.40 5.00 -11.77
CA ASP A 46 -71.40 5.98 -10.67
C ASP A 46 -72.80 6.26 -10.09
N GLY A 47 -73.84 5.54 -10.54
CA GLY A 47 -75.22 5.68 -10.07
C GLY A 47 -75.91 6.99 -10.48
N ARG A 48 -75.24 7.89 -11.20
CA ARG A 48 -75.80 9.18 -11.62
C ARG A 48 -76.73 8.98 -12.82
N LYS A 49 -77.92 9.61 -12.78
CA LYS A 49 -78.84 9.67 -13.92
C LYS A 49 -78.16 10.43 -15.06
N ARG A 50 -77.72 9.70 -16.10
CA ARG A 50 -77.16 10.32 -17.31
C ARG A 50 -78.27 10.45 -18.32
N LYS A 51 -78.81 11.66 -18.46
CA LYS A 51 -79.74 11.98 -19.55
C LYS A 51 -78.91 12.07 -20.82
N PHE A 52 -78.88 11.00 -21.62
CA PHE A 52 -78.29 11.09 -22.95
C PHE A 52 -79.11 12.08 -23.76
N PRO A 53 -78.49 13.11 -24.36
CA PRO A 53 -79.24 14.03 -25.19
C PRO A 53 -79.95 13.23 -26.28
N LYS A 54 -81.26 13.41 -26.46
CA LYS A 54 -81.94 12.87 -27.64
C LYS A 54 -81.15 13.35 -28.86
N LEU A 55 -80.80 12.43 -29.76
CA LEU A 55 -80.05 12.73 -30.98
C LEU A 55 -81.00 12.54 -32.18
N PRO A 56 -82.02 13.41 -32.34
CA PRO A 56 -83.12 13.19 -33.28
C PRO A 56 -82.69 13.32 -34.75
N HIS A 57 -81.45 13.74 -35.00
CA HIS A 57 -80.95 14.01 -36.35
C HIS A 57 -79.94 12.94 -36.75
N ARG A 58 -80.37 11.97 -37.55
CA ARG A 58 -79.55 10.87 -38.08
C ARG A 58 -78.98 11.22 -39.46
N CYS A 59 -77.76 10.79 -39.73
CA CYS A 59 -77.18 10.88 -41.07
C CYS A 59 -77.67 9.74 -41.96
N ALA A 60 -78.21 10.04 -43.14
CA ALA A 60 -78.63 9.01 -44.09
C ALA A 60 -77.47 8.20 -44.70
N LYS A 61 -76.22 8.69 -44.61
CA LYS A 61 -75.03 8.03 -45.20
C LYS A 61 -74.19 7.25 -44.21
N CYS A 62 -74.42 7.40 -42.90
CA CYS A 62 -73.69 6.64 -41.88
C CYS A 62 -74.46 6.60 -40.55
N PRO A 63 -74.14 5.68 -39.62
CA PRO A 63 -74.91 5.50 -38.39
C PRO A 63 -74.77 6.63 -37.35
N LYS A 64 -74.12 7.76 -37.67
CA LYS A 64 -73.94 8.86 -36.71
C LYS A 64 -75.25 9.64 -36.49
N LYS A 65 -75.60 9.84 -35.22
CA LYS A 65 -76.70 10.71 -34.78
C LYS A 65 -76.17 11.99 -34.12
N PHE A 66 -76.92 13.08 -34.20
CA PHE A 66 -76.53 14.40 -33.68
C PHE A 66 -77.65 15.04 -32.85
N VAL A 67 -77.26 15.75 -31.79
CA VAL A 67 -78.18 16.44 -30.86
C VAL A 67 -78.84 17.64 -31.52
N LYS A 68 -78.10 18.34 -32.38
CA LYS A 68 -78.55 19.55 -33.07
C LYS A 68 -78.46 19.33 -34.56
N PHE A 69 -79.45 19.83 -35.30
CA PHE A 69 -79.48 19.78 -36.75
C PHE A 69 -78.21 20.37 -37.39
N SER A 70 -77.71 21.48 -36.86
CA SER A 70 -76.44 22.09 -37.31
C SER A 70 -75.23 21.17 -37.17
N GLY A 71 -75.24 20.24 -36.20
CA GLY A 71 -74.22 19.22 -36.03
C GLY A 71 -74.28 18.15 -37.11
N LEU A 72 -75.49 17.68 -37.45
CA LEU A 72 -75.71 16.76 -38.56
C LEU A 72 -75.31 17.41 -39.89
N GLN A 73 -75.75 18.65 -40.14
CA GLN A 73 -75.45 19.39 -41.36
C GLN A 73 -73.94 19.55 -41.57
N ARG A 74 -73.21 19.90 -40.51
CA ARG A 74 -71.74 19.99 -40.55
C ARG A 74 -71.07 18.63 -40.76
N HIS A 75 -71.63 17.57 -40.19
CA HIS A 75 -71.14 16.22 -40.39
C HIS A 75 -71.38 15.70 -41.80
N TYR A 76 -72.53 15.98 -42.41
CA TYR A 76 -72.85 15.52 -43.76
C TYR A 76 -71.81 16.00 -44.78
N LEU A 77 -71.16 17.15 -44.54
CA LEU A 77 -70.03 17.64 -45.33
C LEU A 77 -68.79 16.73 -45.31
N THR A 78 -68.72 15.71 -44.44
CA THR A 78 -67.67 14.68 -44.49
C THR A 78 -67.97 13.59 -45.52
N HIS A 79 -69.24 13.45 -45.93
CA HIS A 79 -69.66 12.53 -46.99
C HIS A 79 -69.65 13.16 -48.37
N THR A 80 -69.35 14.45 -48.43
CA THR A 80 -69.20 15.20 -49.67
C THR A 80 -67.75 15.62 -49.77
N ASP A 81 -67.10 15.50 -50.93
CA ASP A 81 -65.75 16.04 -51.16
C ASP A 81 -65.71 17.59 -51.21
N LEU A 82 -66.78 18.23 -50.74
CA LEU A 82 -66.93 19.67 -50.68
C LEU A 82 -66.06 20.24 -49.55
N LYS A 83 -64.82 20.58 -49.90
CA LYS A 83 -63.90 21.35 -49.07
C LYS A 83 -64.00 22.83 -49.44
N GLU A 84 -65.12 23.44 -49.06
CA GLU A 84 -65.46 24.81 -49.45
C GLU A 84 -64.55 25.87 -48.79
N PHE A 85 -63.85 25.52 -47.71
CA PHE A 85 -62.96 26.43 -46.99
C PHE A 85 -61.50 26.14 -47.38
N LYS A 86 -61.05 26.81 -48.44
CA LYS A 86 -59.69 26.69 -48.95
C LYS A 86 -58.75 27.71 -48.30
N CYS A 87 -57.56 27.27 -47.93
CA CYS A 87 -56.48 28.15 -47.55
C CYS A 87 -55.99 28.91 -48.78
N ARG A 88 -55.77 30.21 -48.63
CA ARG A 88 -55.25 31.05 -49.72
C ARG A 88 -53.73 31.01 -49.82
N LEU A 89 -53.06 30.41 -48.85
CA LEU A 89 -51.62 30.43 -48.68
C LEU A 89 -50.97 29.05 -48.92
N CYS A 90 -51.75 27.98 -48.91
CA CYS A 90 -51.30 26.64 -49.26
C CYS A 90 -52.46 25.78 -49.79
N PRO A 91 -52.19 24.57 -50.32
CA PRO A 91 -53.22 23.67 -50.84
C PRO A 91 -54.17 23.07 -49.78
N TYR A 92 -54.10 23.49 -48.51
CA TYR A 92 -54.98 22.97 -47.46
C TYR A 92 -56.42 23.43 -47.68
N GLU A 93 -57.35 22.49 -47.61
CA GLU A 93 -58.77 22.76 -47.74
C GLU A 93 -59.55 22.02 -46.64
N SER A 94 -60.58 22.64 -46.10
CA SER A 94 -61.44 22.07 -45.07
C SER A 94 -62.91 22.22 -45.42
N ASN A 95 -63.74 21.35 -44.84
CA ASN A 95 -65.18 21.44 -44.91
C ASN A 95 -65.78 22.27 -43.76
N GLN A 96 -64.95 22.77 -42.83
CA GLN A 96 -65.37 23.60 -41.70
C GLN A 96 -64.57 24.90 -41.61
N LYS A 97 -65.28 26.01 -41.39
CA LYS A 97 -64.67 27.33 -41.24
C LYS A 97 -63.71 27.40 -40.05
N GLU A 98 -64.10 26.86 -38.90
CA GLU A 98 -63.26 26.84 -37.68
C GLU A 98 -61.94 26.08 -37.90
N HIS A 99 -61.98 24.99 -38.67
CA HIS A 99 -60.78 24.24 -39.02
C HIS A 99 -59.86 25.02 -39.96
N LEU A 100 -60.43 25.76 -40.92
CA LEU A 100 -59.66 26.68 -41.75
C LEU A 100 -59.10 27.83 -40.89
N GLU A 101 -59.88 28.45 -40.00
CA GLU A 101 -59.43 29.52 -39.11
C GLU A 101 -58.27 29.05 -38.20
N ARG A 102 -58.38 27.83 -37.63
CA ARG A 102 -57.29 27.21 -36.88
C ARG A 102 -56.07 26.94 -37.78
N HIS A 103 -56.27 26.44 -38.99
CA HIS A 103 -55.18 26.23 -39.94
C HIS A 103 -54.49 27.55 -40.33
N MET A 104 -55.25 28.61 -40.57
CA MET A 104 -54.73 29.94 -40.91
C MET A 104 -53.86 30.52 -39.80
N SER A 105 -54.03 30.06 -38.55
CA SER A 105 -53.11 30.41 -37.47
C SER A 105 -51.67 29.93 -37.73
N ILE A 106 -51.47 28.79 -38.40
CA ILE A 106 -50.13 28.28 -38.74
C ILE A 106 -49.42 29.23 -39.70
N HIS A 107 -50.15 29.78 -40.68
CA HIS A 107 -49.61 30.77 -41.61
C HIS A 107 -49.40 32.15 -40.99
N ARG A 108 -50.26 32.52 -40.03
CA ARG A 108 -50.15 33.81 -39.34
C ARG A 108 -48.99 33.83 -38.36
N TYR A 109 -48.75 32.73 -37.68
CA TYR A 109 -47.75 32.66 -36.63
C TYR A 109 -46.41 32.16 -37.17
N GLY A 110 -46.34 31.19 -38.09
CA GLY A 110 -45.07 30.75 -38.72
C GLY A 110 -43.94 30.39 -37.73
N GLU A 111 -44.25 30.36 -36.45
CA GLU A 111 -43.30 30.52 -35.36
C GLU A 111 -42.88 29.13 -34.93
N LYS A 112 -41.60 28.86 -35.16
CA LYS A 112 -40.91 27.69 -34.64
C LYS A 112 -40.51 27.98 -33.20
N CYS A 113 -40.49 26.95 -32.37
CA CYS A 113 -39.92 27.05 -31.03
C CYS A 113 -38.48 27.58 -31.13
N ARG A 114 -38.13 28.66 -30.43
CA ARG A 114 -36.76 29.23 -30.48
C ARG A 114 -35.69 28.31 -29.89
N PHE A 115 -36.14 27.28 -29.18
CA PHE A 115 -35.35 26.34 -28.39
C PHE A 115 -35.08 25.05 -29.21
N CYS A 116 -36.12 24.31 -29.59
CA CYS A 116 -35.98 23.07 -30.36
C CYS A 116 -36.23 23.19 -31.87
N GLY A 117 -36.66 24.35 -32.38
CA GLY A 117 -36.92 24.57 -33.81
C GLY A 117 -38.19 23.90 -34.36
N ALA A 118 -38.99 23.22 -33.54
CA ALA A 118 -40.22 22.55 -33.97
C ALA A 118 -41.33 23.55 -34.37
N PRO A 119 -42.13 23.29 -35.43
CA PRO A 119 -43.27 24.13 -35.82
C PRO A 119 -44.42 24.02 -34.80
N ILE A 120 -44.98 25.16 -34.35
CA ILE A 120 -45.95 25.17 -33.25
C ILE A 120 -47.36 25.58 -33.71
N VAL A 121 -48.38 24.90 -33.20
CA VAL A 121 -49.79 25.33 -33.26
C VAL A 121 -50.20 26.09 -31.99
N PRO A 122 -50.95 27.22 -32.09
CA PRO A 122 -51.18 28.14 -30.96
C PRO A 122 -51.83 27.54 -29.71
N GLN A 123 -52.65 26.49 -29.87
CA GLN A 123 -53.37 25.85 -28.76
C GLN A 123 -52.45 25.06 -27.81
N TRP A 124 -51.26 24.63 -28.24
CA TRP A 124 -50.29 23.90 -27.43
C TRP A 124 -49.08 24.76 -27.03
N PHE A 125 -48.87 25.91 -27.68
CA PHE A 125 -47.68 26.77 -27.53
C PHE A 125 -47.23 26.98 -26.08
N LYS A 126 -48.13 27.44 -25.19
CA LYS A 126 -47.80 27.73 -23.79
C LYS A 126 -47.31 26.52 -23.00
N HIS A 127 -47.78 25.31 -23.35
CA HIS A 127 -47.35 24.09 -22.68
C HIS A 127 -46.02 23.60 -23.24
N HIS A 128 -45.86 23.57 -24.57
CA HIS A 128 -44.62 23.16 -25.23
C HIS A 128 -43.46 24.08 -24.83
N GLU A 129 -43.65 25.39 -24.87
CA GLU A 129 -42.63 26.38 -24.52
C GLU A 129 -42.09 26.15 -23.11
N LYS A 130 -42.96 25.98 -22.11
CA LYS A 130 -42.58 25.69 -20.72
C LYS A 130 -41.80 24.38 -20.56
N THR A 131 -42.21 23.33 -21.26
CA THR A 131 -41.50 22.04 -21.22
C THR A 131 -40.17 22.09 -21.95
N CYS A 132 -40.08 22.86 -23.03
CA CYS A 132 -38.88 23.02 -23.84
C CYS A 132 -37.83 23.88 -23.11
N THR A 133 -38.24 24.97 -22.45
CA THR A 133 -37.36 25.78 -21.59
C THR A 133 -36.79 24.95 -20.45
N ALA A 134 -37.64 24.19 -19.74
CA ALA A 134 -37.18 23.37 -18.63
C ALA A 134 -36.21 22.26 -19.08
N ALA A 135 -36.42 21.71 -20.28
CA ALA A 135 -35.51 20.71 -20.85
C ALA A 135 -34.15 21.30 -21.22
N GLU A 136 -34.12 22.51 -21.80
CA GLU A 136 -32.87 23.21 -22.10
C GLU A 136 -32.13 23.67 -20.87
N GLU A 137 -32.83 24.24 -19.88
CA GLU A 137 -32.24 24.62 -18.60
C GLU A 137 -31.61 23.40 -17.93
N ARG A 138 -32.28 22.25 -17.96
CA ARG A 138 -31.74 20.98 -17.47
C ARG A 138 -30.54 20.51 -18.28
N PHE A 139 -30.54 20.67 -19.60
CA PHE A 139 -29.41 20.32 -20.45
C PHE A 139 -28.19 21.20 -20.17
N SER A 140 -28.36 22.52 -20.08
CA SER A 140 -27.30 23.45 -19.68
C SER A 140 -26.78 23.17 -18.26
N GLN A 141 -27.67 22.79 -17.33
CA GLN A 141 -27.28 22.36 -15.99
C GLN A 141 -26.42 21.10 -16.03
N LEU A 142 -26.82 20.08 -16.80
CA LEU A 142 -26.04 18.85 -16.97
C LEU A 142 -24.67 19.11 -17.62
N GLN A 143 -24.58 20.01 -18.60
CA GLN A 143 -23.29 20.42 -19.18
C GLN A 143 -22.40 21.12 -18.15
N ASN A 144 -22.96 22.00 -17.32
CA ASN A 144 -22.23 22.65 -16.23
C ASN A 144 -21.76 21.64 -15.17
N ASP A 145 -22.63 20.69 -14.79
CA ASP A 145 -22.28 19.66 -13.81
C ASP A 145 -21.23 18.70 -14.38
N GLN A 146 -21.30 18.34 -15.66
CA GLN A 146 -20.27 17.57 -16.35
C GLN A 146 -18.93 18.30 -16.31
N LYS A 147 -18.90 19.61 -16.59
CA LYS A 147 -17.67 20.42 -16.53
C LYS A 147 -17.08 20.44 -15.12
N LYS A 148 -17.91 20.65 -14.09
CA LYS A 148 -17.47 20.63 -12.68
C LYS A 148 -16.91 19.26 -12.27
N LEU A 149 -17.53 18.17 -12.73
CA LEU A 149 -17.02 16.82 -12.49
C LEU A 149 -15.65 16.61 -13.16
N LEU A 150 -15.48 17.10 -14.39
CA LEU A 150 -14.21 17.01 -15.10
C LEU A 150 -13.09 17.77 -14.38
N GLU A 151 -13.37 18.98 -13.90
CA GLU A 151 -12.44 19.78 -13.08
C GLU A 151 -12.06 19.05 -11.80
N LYS A 152 -13.03 18.39 -11.15
CA LYS A 152 -12.81 17.60 -9.94
C LYS A 152 -11.95 16.36 -10.19
N ILE A 153 -12.11 15.70 -11.34
CA ILE A 153 -11.26 14.57 -11.74
C ILE A 153 -9.81 15.04 -11.89
N ASN A 154 -9.56 16.14 -12.61
CA ASN A 154 -8.21 16.66 -12.80
C ASN A 154 -7.53 17.04 -11.47
N GLU A 155 -8.28 17.61 -10.53
CA GLU A 155 -7.77 17.93 -9.19
C GLU A 155 -7.40 16.67 -8.40
N LEU A 156 -8.25 15.62 -8.45
CA LEU A 156 -7.96 14.34 -7.81
C LEU A 156 -6.74 13.65 -8.43
N GLU A 157 -6.58 13.69 -9.75
CA GLU A 157 -5.40 13.14 -10.44
C GLU A 157 -4.12 13.86 -10.02
N LYS A 158 -4.16 15.19 -9.88
CA LYS A 158 -3.03 15.98 -9.39
C LYS A 158 -2.65 15.59 -7.96
N GLN A 159 -3.63 15.47 -7.07
CA GLN A 159 -3.41 15.04 -5.68
C GLN A 159 -2.81 13.63 -5.62
N GLN A 160 -3.31 12.69 -6.44
CA GLN A 160 -2.77 11.34 -6.52
C GLN A 160 -1.30 11.33 -7.00
N LYS A 161 -0.95 12.19 -7.95
CA LYS A 161 0.42 12.30 -8.45
C LYS A 161 1.37 12.90 -7.42
N GLU A 162 0.93 13.92 -6.68
CA GLU A 162 1.71 14.50 -5.58
C GLU A 162 1.90 13.51 -4.44
N GLN A 163 0.84 12.78 -4.06
CA GLN A 163 0.92 11.75 -3.04
C GLN A 163 1.87 10.63 -3.47
N SER A 164 1.76 10.10 -4.68
CA SER A 164 2.65 9.03 -5.17
C SER A 164 4.12 9.45 -5.22
N LYS A 165 4.42 10.71 -5.58
CA LYS A 165 5.77 11.27 -5.49
C LYS A 165 6.27 11.34 -4.05
N ALA A 166 5.44 11.84 -3.12
CA ALA A 166 5.81 11.90 -1.71
C ALA A 166 6.08 10.51 -1.11
N THR A 167 5.28 9.50 -1.49
CA THR A 167 5.52 8.11 -1.07
C THR A 167 6.82 7.57 -1.66
N ALA A 168 7.12 7.84 -2.94
CA ALA A 168 8.36 7.42 -3.57
C ALA A 168 9.60 8.05 -2.89
N ASP A 169 9.53 9.33 -2.53
CA ASP A 169 10.61 10.02 -1.79
C ASP A 169 10.81 9.41 -0.39
N GLN A 170 9.73 9.00 0.29
CA GLN A 170 9.82 8.27 1.56
C GLN A 170 10.48 6.89 1.40
N PHE A 171 10.10 6.12 0.38
CA PHE A 171 10.73 4.83 0.09
C PHE A 171 12.23 4.99 -0.20
N SER A 172 12.64 6.00 -0.95
CA SER A 172 14.06 6.27 -1.22
C SER A 172 14.87 6.48 0.06
N LYS A 173 14.35 7.26 1.01
CA LYS A 173 15.00 7.51 2.31
C LYS A 173 15.11 6.24 3.15
N ILE A 174 14.09 5.38 3.14
CA ILE A 174 14.12 4.10 3.85
C ILE A 174 15.19 3.18 3.25
N LEU A 175 15.29 3.11 1.91
CA LEU A 175 16.31 2.30 1.24
C LEU A 175 17.74 2.77 1.56
N GLU A 176 17.98 4.09 1.56
CA GLU A 176 19.26 4.65 2.01
C GLU A 176 19.58 4.23 3.45
N LYS A 177 18.60 4.30 4.35
CA LYS A 177 18.78 3.88 5.74
C LYS A 177 19.07 2.39 5.89
N ILE A 178 18.42 1.54 5.10
CA ILE A 178 18.69 0.09 5.07
C ILE A 178 20.15 -0.14 4.65
N ASN A 179 20.61 0.49 3.57
CA ASN A 179 21.99 0.35 3.10
C ASN A 179 23.03 0.82 4.14
N GLU A 180 22.76 1.91 4.86
CA GLU A 180 23.60 2.36 5.97
C GLU A 180 23.68 1.32 7.09
N LEU A 181 22.53 0.76 7.49
CA LEU A 181 22.46 -0.26 8.54
C LEU A 181 23.18 -1.54 8.12
N GLU A 182 23.05 -1.98 6.87
CA GLU A 182 23.79 -3.14 6.36
C GLU A 182 25.31 -2.92 6.39
N LYS A 183 25.77 -1.71 6.04
CA LYS A 183 27.18 -1.34 6.13
C LYS A 183 27.67 -1.38 7.57
N GLU A 184 26.89 -0.84 8.51
CA GLU A 184 27.22 -0.86 9.94
C GLU A 184 27.26 -2.30 10.48
N GLN A 185 26.28 -3.15 10.10
CA GLN A 185 26.28 -4.57 10.46
C GLN A 185 27.52 -5.29 9.94
N LYS A 186 27.92 -5.03 8.69
CA LYS A 186 29.14 -5.61 8.11
C LYS A 186 30.39 -5.16 8.85
N GLN A 187 30.49 -3.88 9.22
CA GLN A 187 31.59 -3.35 10.01
C GLN A 187 31.63 -3.97 11.42
N ARG A 188 30.48 -4.05 12.12
CA ARG A 188 30.38 -4.69 13.44
C ARG A 188 30.75 -6.17 13.39
N LYS A 189 30.30 -6.91 12.37
CA LYS A 189 30.66 -8.32 12.17
C LYS A 189 32.15 -8.49 11.89
N ALA A 190 32.75 -7.59 11.11
CA ALA A 190 34.19 -7.59 10.87
C ALA A 190 34.98 -7.30 12.16
N LEU A 191 34.54 -6.34 12.98
CA LEU A 191 35.13 -6.08 14.29
C LEU A 191 35.01 -7.26 15.25
N LEU A 192 33.84 -7.92 15.28
CA LEU A 192 33.63 -9.11 16.09
C LEU A 192 34.55 -10.26 15.67
N ASN A 193 34.67 -10.50 14.36
CA ASN A 193 35.60 -11.50 13.81
C ASN A 193 37.07 -11.15 14.07
N PHE A 194 37.44 -9.87 14.03
CA PHE A 194 38.80 -9.41 14.33
C PHE A 194 39.15 -9.58 15.82
N ARG A 195 38.18 -9.39 16.71
CA ARG A 195 38.36 -9.56 18.16
C ARG A 195 38.37 -11.03 18.61
N GLN A 196 37.81 -11.94 17.81
CA GLN A 196 37.79 -13.36 18.16
C GLN A 196 39.17 -13.97 17.86
N ASN A 197 39.93 -14.26 18.91
CA ASN A 197 41.25 -14.86 18.81
C ASN A 197 41.17 -16.35 18.44
N TYR A 198 42.29 -16.93 18.03
CA TYR A 198 42.43 -18.33 17.64
C TYR A 198 43.89 -18.77 17.73
N TRP A 199 44.17 -20.08 17.74
CA TRP A 199 45.54 -20.60 17.79
C TRP A 199 46.29 -20.37 16.47
N ASP A 200 47.51 -19.82 16.56
CA ASP A 200 48.33 -19.45 15.41
C ASP A 200 49.16 -20.64 14.93
N ALA A 201 48.80 -21.21 13.77
CA ALA A 201 49.54 -22.33 13.18
C ALA A 201 51.02 -21.99 12.89
N ASN A 202 51.35 -20.71 12.69
CA ASN A 202 52.74 -20.28 12.47
C ASN A 202 53.57 -20.26 13.76
N VAL A 203 52.92 -20.28 14.93
CA VAL A 203 53.57 -20.26 16.24
C VAL A 203 53.00 -21.42 17.07
N CYS A 204 53.08 -22.60 16.48
CA CYS A 204 52.64 -23.87 17.00
C CYS A 204 53.81 -24.86 16.95
N HIS A 205 54.11 -25.52 18.07
CA HIS A 205 55.14 -26.56 18.10
C HIS A 205 54.75 -27.74 17.18
N GLU A 206 55.74 -28.40 16.56
CA GLU A 206 55.51 -29.47 15.57
C GLU A 206 54.76 -30.69 16.10
N ASN A 207 54.91 -30.97 17.41
CA ASN A 207 54.21 -32.03 18.12
C ASN A 207 52.74 -31.69 18.42
N LEU A 208 52.30 -30.46 18.18
CA LEU A 208 50.92 -30.06 18.33
C LEU A 208 50.25 -29.98 16.97
N GLU A 209 48.96 -30.26 16.94
CA GLU A 209 48.12 -30.04 15.79
C GLU A 209 46.84 -29.34 16.17
N ILE A 210 46.51 -28.34 15.36
CA ILE A 210 45.33 -27.51 15.53
C ILE A 210 44.23 -28.10 14.63
N ILE A 211 43.20 -28.69 15.23
CA ILE A 211 42.09 -29.33 14.51
C ILE A 211 40.86 -28.40 14.48
N ALA A 212 40.22 -28.32 13.31
CA ALA A 212 38.84 -27.85 13.13
C ALA A 212 38.50 -26.37 13.49
N ASN A 213 37.22 -26.04 13.30
CA ASN A 213 36.59 -24.71 13.15
C ASN A 213 37.30 -23.54 13.85
N LYS A 214 37.82 -22.63 13.02
CA LYS A 214 38.51 -21.40 13.46
C LYS A 214 39.75 -21.62 14.32
N SER A 215 40.41 -22.78 14.24
CA SER A 215 41.69 -23.03 14.92
C SER A 215 41.60 -22.94 16.46
N LEU A 216 40.56 -23.54 17.05
CA LEU A 216 40.30 -23.48 18.49
C LEU A 216 40.70 -24.75 19.27
N ILE A 217 40.76 -25.91 18.61
CA ILE A 217 41.12 -27.18 19.24
C ILE A 217 42.60 -27.45 19.00
N VAL A 218 43.32 -27.80 20.06
CA VAL A 218 44.72 -28.23 20.01
C VAL A 218 44.79 -29.64 20.57
N HIS A 219 45.49 -30.52 19.88
CA HIS A 219 45.85 -31.81 20.42
C HIS A 219 47.34 -32.07 20.23
N HIS A 220 47.93 -32.84 21.13
CA HIS A 220 49.30 -33.27 21.01
C HIS A 220 49.36 -34.57 20.18
N LYS A 221 50.14 -34.57 19.10
CA LYS A 221 50.31 -35.72 18.18
C LYS A 221 51.70 -36.35 18.22
N GLY A 222 52.67 -35.68 18.83
CA GLY A 222 54.05 -36.16 18.91
C GLY A 222 54.19 -37.34 19.87
N THR A 223 55.19 -38.19 19.67
CA THR A 223 55.57 -39.23 20.64
C THR A 223 56.04 -38.58 21.94
N ASN A 224 55.72 -39.17 23.10
CA ASN A 224 56.09 -38.66 24.43
C ASN A 224 57.58 -38.25 24.48
N SER A 225 57.84 -36.95 24.38
CA SER A 225 59.17 -36.40 24.16
C SER A 225 59.86 -35.98 25.45
N GLY A 226 59.18 -36.13 26.60
CA GLY A 226 59.66 -35.71 27.92
C GLY A 226 59.72 -34.19 28.11
N TYR A 227 59.14 -33.42 27.20
CA TYR A 227 59.03 -31.96 27.28
C TYR A 227 57.70 -31.51 26.68
N CYS A 228 57.10 -30.45 27.25
CA CYS A 228 55.86 -29.90 26.70
C CYS A 228 56.08 -29.21 25.38
N SER A 229 55.02 -29.21 24.59
CA SER A 229 54.89 -28.54 23.31
C SER A 229 53.84 -27.44 23.44
N SER A 230 54.10 -26.26 22.89
CA SER A 230 53.24 -25.08 23.11
C SER A 230 52.75 -24.42 21.83
N VAL A 231 51.65 -23.68 21.93
CA VAL A 231 51.09 -22.85 20.86
C VAL A 231 50.62 -21.52 21.41
N PHE A 232 50.81 -20.45 20.65
CA PHE A 232 50.32 -19.11 20.96
C PHE A 232 49.10 -18.76 20.13
N ALA A 233 48.23 -17.93 20.68
CA ALA A 233 47.13 -17.35 19.91
C ALA A 233 47.64 -16.34 18.87
N LYS A 234 46.79 -16.04 17.90
CA LYS A 234 47.13 -15.18 16.76
C LYS A 234 47.34 -13.73 17.18
N HIS A 235 46.40 -13.20 17.94
CA HIS A 235 46.33 -11.81 18.31
C HIS A 235 46.81 -11.60 19.76
N PRO A 236 47.49 -10.47 20.05
CA PRO A 236 47.90 -10.14 21.41
C PRO A 236 46.69 -9.76 22.26
N ILE A 237 46.93 -9.75 23.57
CA ILE A 237 46.05 -9.11 24.55
C ILE A 237 46.19 -7.60 24.37
N LEU A 238 45.22 -6.98 23.70
CA LEU A 238 45.24 -5.55 23.38
C LEU A 238 44.65 -4.73 24.54
N GLN A 239 45.30 -3.61 24.86
CA GLN A 239 44.75 -2.56 25.70
C GLN A 239 43.92 -1.60 24.83
N ASP A 240 42.66 -1.94 24.58
CA ASP A 240 41.75 -1.05 23.84
C ASP A 240 41.06 -0.09 24.81
N ASN A 241 41.24 1.22 24.61
CA ASN A 241 40.61 2.29 25.40
C ASN A 241 39.06 2.31 25.33
N LYS A 242 38.41 1.36 24.63
CA LYS A 242 36.97 1.39 24.32
C LYS A 242 36.17 0.10 24.60
N SER A 243 36.77 -0.99 25.07
CA SER A 243 36.00 -2.19 25.42
C SER A 243 36.57 -2.87 26.64
N SER A 244 35.68 -3.22 27.58
CA SER A 244 35.89 -4.01 28.80
C SER A 244 37.35 -4.14 29.21
N ASP A 245 37.73 -3.48 30.30
CA ASP A 245 39.07 -3.50 30.89
C ASP A 245 39.55 -4.91 31.28
N ILE A 246 38.90 -5.99 30.85
CA ILE A 246 39.20 -7.37 31.12
C ILE A 246 39.36 -8.11 29.80
N PHE A 247 40.52 -8.73 29.60
CA PHE A 247 40.71 -9.80 28.63
C PHE A 247 40.48 -11.13 29.33
N TYR A 248 39.75 -12.04 28.70
CA TYR A 248 39.45 -13.36 29.26
C TYR A 248 39.18 -14.39 28.16
N TYR A 249 39.59 -15.62 28.39
CA TYR A 249 39.29 -16.78 27.55
C TYR A 249 39.18 -18.05 28.39
N GLU A 250 38.51 -19.07 27.87
CA GLU A 250 38.36 -20.36 28.55
C GLU A 250 38.98 -21.48 27.73
N ILE A 251 39.43 -22.52 28.42
CA ILE A 251 39.95 -23.76 27.85
C ILE A 251 39.16 -24.91 28.46
N ALA A 252 38.47 -25.67 27.62
CA ALA A 252 37.87 -26.94 28.00
C ALA A 252 38.89 -28.07 27.76
N ILE A 253 39.10 -28.90 28.77
CA ILE A 253 40.06 -30.02 28.72
C ILE A 253 39.30 -31.26 28.29
N GLY A 254 39.57 -31.73 27.08
CA GLY A 254 38.90 -32.89 26.48
C GLY A 254 39.58 -34.21 26.79
N ASN A 255 40.90 -34.22 26.93
CA ASN A 255 41.67 -35.36 27.43
C ASN A 255 42.97 -34.84 28.05
N GLU A 256 43.39 -35.41 29.17
CA GLU A 256 44.67 -35.13 29.81
C GLU A 256 45.34 -36.44 30.21
N GLU A 257 46.44 -36.77 29.53
CA GLU A 257 47.27 -37.92 29.87
C GLU A 257 48.38 -37.54 30.87
N ASN A 258 48.76 -36.26 30.87
CA ASN A 258 49.84 -35.73 31.69
C ASN A 258 49.67 -34.21 31.88
N TRP A 259 50.54 -33.58 32.66
CA TRP A 259 50.32 -32.21 33.10
C TRP A 259 50.26 -31.18 31.95
N MET A 260 49.24 -30.33 31.97
CA MET A 260 49.12 -29.16 31.07
C MET A 260 49.47 -27.82 31.75
N SER A 261 49.72 -26.77 30.95
CA SER A 261 49.91 -25.39 31.44
C SER A 261 49.23 -24.37 30.55
N PHE A 262 48.49 -23.44 31.15
CA PHE A 262 47.71 -22.43 30.43
C PHE A 262 48.00 -21.03 30.94
N GLY A 263 48.04 -20.04 30.05
CA GLY A 263 48.34 -18.68 30.47
C GLY A 263 48.53 -17.69 29.34
N PHE A 264 49.20 -16.59 29.64
CA PHE A 264 49.65 -15.64 28.64
C PHE A 264 51.12 -15.29 28.86
N ALA A 265 51.83 -15.10 27.75
CA ALA A 265 53.26 -14.81 27.77
C ALA A 265 53.66 -13.87 26.63
N VAL A 266 54.83 -13.25 26.77
CA VAL A 266 55.47 -12.51 25.69
C VAL A 266 55.74 -13.49 24.54
N LYS A 267 55.14 -13.24 23.36
CA LYS A 267 55.24 -14.14 22.20
C LYS A 267 56.68 -14.15 21.65
N GLN A 268 57.34 -15.30 21.76
CA GLN A 268 58.67 -15.54 21.21
C GLN A 268 58.61 -16.72 20.23
N GLN A 269 58.95 -16.48 18.97
CA GLN A 269 58.76 -17.46 17.88
C GLN A 269 59.71 -18.67 17.97
N ASN A 270 60.85 -18.55 18.67
CA ASN A 270 61.96 -19.50 18.50
C ASN A 270 62.07 -20.58 19.58
N LYS A 271 61.18 -20.60 20.59
CA LYS A 271 61.20 -21.61 21.65
C LYS A 271 59.78 -21.92 22.15
N LEU A 272 59.13 -22.92 21.55
CA LEU A 272 57.76 -23.35 21.89
C LEU A 272 57.73 -24.62 22.76
N ASP A 273 58.70 -24.71 23.67
CA ASP A 273 58.90 -25.85 24.58
C ASP A 273 58.35 -25.56 25.99
N GLY A 274 58.42 -26.56 26.87
CA GLY A 274 57.97 -26.45 28.26
C GLY A 274 58.66 -25.37 29.10
N THR A 275 59.75 -24.74 28.62
CA THR A 275 60.43 -23.68 29.39
C THR A 275 59.66 -22.36 29.37
N ILE A 276 58.60 -22.20 28.55
CA ILE A 276 57.79 -20.98 28.45
C ILE A 276 57.35 -20.48 29.83
N ARG A 277 56.88 -21.38 30.70
CA ARG A 277 56.38 -21.03 32.04
C ARG A 277 57.42 -20.38 32.96
N SER A 278 58.71 -20.71 32.79
CA SER A 278 59.81 -20.13 33.56
C SER A 278 60.42 -18.86 32.96
N ARG A 279 59.88 -18.36 31.84
CA ARG A 279 60.41 -17.15 31.19
C ARG A 279 59.84 -15.89 31.82
N LYS A 280 60.68 -14.87 31.92
CA LYS A 280 60.24 -13.52 32.29
C LYS A 280 59.15 -13.06 31.32
N GLY A 281 58.07 -12.52 31.86
CA GLY A 281 56.89 -12.13 31.09
C GLY A 281 55.89 -13.27 30.84
N THR A 282 55.99 -14.40 31.53
CA THR A 282 54.99 -15.47 31.49
C THR A 282 54.14 -15.49 32.75
N TYR A 283 52.83 -15.62 32.59
CA TYR A 283 51.86 -15.79 33.66
C TYR A 283 50.99 -17.00 33.32
N ALA A 284 51.02 -18.02 34.17
CA ALA A 284 50.41 -19.30 33.85
C ALA A 284 49.94 -20.04 35.09
N ILE A 285 49.10 -21.04 34.87
CA ILE A 285 48.70 -22.04 35.84
C ILE A 285 48.95 -23.42 35.23
N ASP A 286 49.55 -24.31 36.00
CA ASP A 286 49.77 -25.71 35.64
C ASP A 286 48.65 -26.57 36.24
N SER A 287 48.36 -27.72 35.62
CA SER A 287 47.34 -28.70 36.04
C SER A 287 47.56 -29.29 37.43
N ASP A 288 48.80 -29.27 37.92
CA ASP A 288 49.17 -29.61 39.30
C ASP A 288 48.85 -28.49 40.29
N GLY A 289 48.19 -27.41 39.86
CA GLY A 289 47.80 -26.27 40.70
C GLY A 289 48.91 -25.25 40.92
N LYS A 290 50.06 -25.39 40.26
CA LYS A 290 51.15 -24.42 40.37
C LYS A 290 50.88 -23.16 39.56
N ILE A 291 51.08 -22.00 40.18
CA ILE A 291 50.97 -20.70 39.49
C ILE A 291 52.35 -20.15 39.16
N TRP A 292 52.51 -19.61 37.96
CA TRP A 292 53.71 -18.91 37.49
C TRP A 292 53.41 -17.43 37.34
N ILE A 293 54.24 -16.57 37.93
CA ILE A 293 54.12 -15.12 37.84
C ILE A 293 55.44 -14.55 37.34
N ASN A 294 55.41 -13.95 36.15
CA ASN A 294 56.58 -13.37 35.50
C ASN A 294 57.76 -14.37 35.38
N GLY A 295 57.46 -15.64 35.13
CA GLY A 295 58.46 -16.72 35.05
C GLY A 295 58.83 -17.38 36.37
N GLU A 296 58.32 -16.91 37.50
CA GLU A 296 58.61 -17.47 38.82
C GLU A 296 57.45 -18.34 39.30
N GLY A 297 57.72 -19.62 39.52
CA GLY A 297 56.76 -20.56 40.10
C GLY A 297 56.49 -20.23 41.57
N LYS A 298 55.22 -20.07 41.92
CA LYS A 298 54.72 -20.01 43.30
C LYS A 298 54.47 -21.43 43.83
N GLY A 299 54.05 -21.53 45.08
CA GLY A 299 53.69 -22.82 45.68
C GLY A 299 52.54 -23.50 44.93
N ILE A 300 52.45 -24.81 45.11
CA ILE A 300 51.33 -25.61 44.59
C ILE A 300 50.13 -25.43 45.53
N ASN A 301 48.94 -25.26 44.96
CA ASN A 301 47.68 -25.28 45.69
C ASN A 301 46.77 -26.35 45.08
N ASP A 302 46.42 -27.37 45.88
CA ASP A 302 45.60 -28.50 45.44
C ASP A 302 44.20 -28.07 44.97
N GLU A 303 43.67 -26.97 45.48
CA GLU A 303 42.38 -26.41 45.04
C GLU A 303 42.44 -25.88 43.59
N TYR A 304 43.64 -25.62 43.08
CA TYR A 304 43.88 -25.08 41.75
C TYR A 304 44.17 -26.17 40.73
N CYS A 305 44.38 -27.41 41.17
CA CYS A 305 44.59 -28.54 40.28
C CYS A 305 43.40 -28.73 39.34
N TYR A 306 43.65 -29.18 38.13
CA TYR A 306 42.62 -29.41 37.12
C TYR A 306 42.99 -30.54 36.19
N GLY A 307 41.99 -31.08 35.48
CA GLY A 307 42.25 -32.02 34.40
C GLY A 307 41.06 -32.35 33.52
N GLU A 308 41.04 -33.56 32.95
CA GLU A 308 40.01 -33.97 31.99
C GLU A 308 38.58 -33.63 32.47
N GLY A 309 37.81 -32.95 31.61
CA GLY A 309 36.45 -32.51 31.88
C GLY A 309 36.33 -31.14 32.54
N ASP A 310 37.41 -30.60 33.10
CA ASP A 310 37.42 -29.24 33.66
C ASP A 310 37.43 -28.16 32.56
N THR A 311 37.01 -26.95 32.95
CA THR A 311 37.13 -25.74 32.14
C THR A 311 37.89 -24.69 32.92
N ILE A 312 39.02 -24.26 32.38
CA ILE A 312 39.92 -23.29 33.02
C ILE A 312 39.82 -21.96 32.29
N GLY A 313 39.50 -20.91 33.02
CA GLY A 313 39.47 -19.55 32.53
C GLY A 313 40.74 -18.81 32.88
N ILE A 314 41.26 -18.06 31.92
CA ILE A 314 42.44 -17.23 32.07
C ILE A 314 42.09 -15.83 31.61
N GLY A 315 42.39 -14.85 32.44
CA GLY A 315 42.18 -13.46 32.10
C GLY A 315 43.09 -12.51 32.86
N VAL A 316 43.00 -11.25 32.46
CA VAL A 316 43.68 -10.14 33.09
C VAL A 316 42.78 -8.92 33.02
N ASN A 317 42.61 -8.25 34.15
CA ASN A 317 42.04 -6.92 34.18
C ASN A 317 43.15 -5.93 33.80
N LEU A 318 43.08 -5.37 32.60
CA LEU A 318 44.05 -4.46 32.00
C LEU A 318 44.14 -3.12 32.74
N ALA A 319 43.06 -2.67 33.38
CA ALA A 319 43.08 -1.43 34.17
C ALA A 319 43.76 -1.61 35.53
N THR A 320 43.43 -2.70 36.24
CA THR A 320 43.92 -2.95 37.60
C THR A 320 45.15 -3.84 37.65
N ARG A 321 45.50 -4.48 36.53
CA ARG A 321 46.57 -5.47 36.34
C ARG A 321 46.37 -6.80 37.07
N HIS A 322 45.18 -7.05 37.62
CA HIS A 322 44.91 -8.31 38.30
C HIS A 322 44.77 -9.47 37.32
N ILE A 323 45.43 -10.58 37.65
CA ILE A 323 45.31 -11.84 36.93
C ILE A 323 44.05 -12.55 37.43
N ILE A 324 43.30 -13.12 36.51
CA ILE A 324 42.06 -13.83 36.75
C ILE A 324 42.28 -15.27 36.33
N PHE A 325 42.19 -16.19 37.27
CA PHE A 325 42.08 -17.61 36.99
C PHE A 325 40.73 -18.12 37.48
N THR A 326 40.08 -18.96 36.70
CA THR A 326 38.80 -19.58 37.07
C THR A 326 38.85 -21.07 36.76
N LYS A 327 38.08 -21.85 37.52
CA LYS A 327 37.84 -23.27 37.29
C LYS A 327 36.34 -23.52 37.32
N ASN A 328 35.81 -24.12 36.25
CA ASN A 328 34.41 -24.51 36.10
C ASN A 328 33.42 -23.38 36.42
N GLY A 329 33.75 -22.14 36.04
CA GLY A 329 32.90 -20.97 36.29
C GLY A 329 33.04 -20.33 37.68
N HIS A 330 34.00 -20.77 38.49
CA HIS A 330 34.32 -20.18 39.79
C HIS A 330 35.72 -19.54 39.77
N ARG A 331 35.84 -18.33 40.33
CA ARG A 331 37.13 -17.63 40.43
C ARG A 331 38.02 -18.29 41.49
N LEU A 332 39.25 -18.60 41.13
CA LEU A 332 40.30 -19.03 42.06
C LEU A 332 40.79 -17.81 42.86
N ASP A 333 41.39 -18.01 44.04
CA ASP A 333 41.91 -16.91 44.86
C ASP A 333 43.19 -16.30 44.25
N SER A 334 42.98 -15.53 43.18
CA SER A 334 43.98 -14.87 42.35
C SER A 334 44.04 -13.36 42.60
N TYR A 335 43.31 -12.85 43.61
CA TYR A 335 43.12 -11.41 43.85
C TYR A 335 44.43 -10.67 44.17
N GLY A 336 45.45 -11.35 44.68
CA GLY A 336 46.78 -10.76 44.94
C GLY A 336 47.75 -10.84 43.75
N LEU A 337 47.37 -11.49 42.65
CA LEU A 337 48.26 -11.76 41.53
C LEU A 337 48.19 -10.63 40.50
N LEU A 338 49.33 -9.98 40.25
CA LEU A 338 49.44 -8.83 39.36
C LEU A 338 50.41 -9.09 38.21
N VAL A 339 50.07 -8.58 37.03
CA VAL A 339 51.04 -8.48 35.93
C VAL A 339 52.02 -7.32 36.18
N ALA A 340 53.24 -7.48 35.68
CA ALA A 340 54.30 -6.47 35.74
C ALA A 340 53.82 -5.12 35.19
N SER A 341 54.40 -4.02 35.68
CA SER A 341 54.05 -2.66 35.23
C SER A 341 54.36 -2.40 33.75
N SER A 342 55.20 -3.23 33.12
CA SER A 342 55.52 -3.19 31.69
C SER A 342 54.54 -3.99 30.81
N PHE A 343 53.46 -4.54 31.38
CA PHE A 343 52.43 -5.27 30.62
C PHE A 343 51.61 -4.32 29.75
N GLY A 344 51.40 -4.65 28.47
CA GLY A 344 50.56 -3.87 27.54
C GLY A 344 51.24 -3.38 26.24
N ASP A 345 52.47 -3.79 25.94
CA ASP A 345 53.24 -3.41 24.75
C ASP A 345 52.96 -4.29 23.50
N ASP A 346 51.71 -4.74 23.31
CA ASP A 346 51.27 -5.68 22.25
C ASP A 346 52.02 -7.03 22.20
N SER A 347 52.85 -7.33 23.19
CA SER A 347 53.72 -8.50 23.17
C SER A 347 53.08 -9.75 23.80
N PHE A 348 52.10 -9.58 24.68
CA PHE A 348 51.49 -10.67 25.44
C PHE A 348 50.41 -11.37 24.65
N HIS A 349 50.50 -12.69 24.56
CA HIS A 349 49.55 -13.52 23.84
C HIS A 349 49.11 -14.68 24.73
N PRO A 350 47.84 -15.11 24.65
CA PRO A 350 47.40 -16.39 25.20
C PRO A 350 48.25 -17.53 24.66
N PHE A 351 48.51 -18.52 25.49
CA PHE A 351 49.19 -19.75 25.11
C PHE A 351 48.65 -20.95 25.88
N VAL A 352 48.91 -22.13 25.31
CA VAL A 352 48.75 -23.42 26.00
C VAL A 352 49.99 -24.27 25.77
N SER A 353 50.28 -25.13 26.73
CA SER A 353 51.32 -26.16 26.66
C SER A 353 50.70 -27.51 27.00
N LEU A 354 50.89 -28.48 26.11
CA LEU A 354 50.46 -29.88 26.27
C LEU A 354 51.70 -30.79 26.33
N HIS A 355 51.63 -31.90 27.03
CA HIS A 355 52.79 -32.75 27.29
C HIS A 355 52.79 -34.05 26.48
N ASP A 356 51.67 -34.78 26.46
CA ASP A 356 51.63 -36.17 25.95
C ASP A 356 50.64 -36.37 24.81
N SER A 357 50.89 -37.40 23.97
CA SER A 357 50.22 -37.68 22.68
C SER A 357 48.70 -37.91 22.71
N GLY A 358 48.07 -37.87 23.89
CA GLY A 358 46.62 -37.92 24.05
C GLY A 358 45.99 -36.59 24.47
N ASP A 359 46.79 -35.63 24.91
CA ASP A 359 46.32 -34.35 25.45
C ASP A 359 45.52 -33.58 24.40
N LYS A 360 44.34 -33.11 24.80
CA LYS A 360 43.41 -32.39 23.92
C LYS A 360 42.67 -31.31 24.67
N ILE A 361 42.67 -30.11 24.09
CA ILE A 361 41.96 -28.94 24.64
C ILE A 361 41.17 -28.21 23.56
N GLU A 362 40.13 -27.49 23.97
CA GLU A 362 39.35 -26.58 23.12
C GLU A 362 39.29 -25.19 23.75
N ALA A 363 39.72 -24.18 23.01
CA ALA A 363 39.68 -22.80 23.47
C ALA A 363 38.39 -22.08 23.09
N ASN A 364 37.92 -21.22 23.98
CA ASN A 364 36.84 -20.29 23.76
C ASN A 364 37.37 -18.86 23.95
N PHE A 365 37.63 -18.18 22.84
CA PHE A 365 37.95 -16.74 22.78
C PHE A 365 36.71 -15.88 22.47
N GLY A 366 35.51 -16.46 22.60
CA GLY A 366 34.23 -15.80 22.30
C GLY A 366 33.71 -14.95 23.45
N ALA A 367 32.39 -14.88 23.60
CA ALA A 367 31.73 -14.12 24.67
C ALA A 367 30.88 -15.00 25.62
N ASN A 368 30.66 -16.27 25.28
CA ASN A 368 29.80 -17.18 26.05
C ASN A 368 30.68 -18.04 26.95
N PHE A 369 30.97 -17.55 28.15
CA PHE A 369 31.83 -18.22 29.11
C PHE A 369 31.02 -18.97 30.17
N LYS A 370 31.61 -20.02 30.78
CA LYS A 370 31.05 -20.63 32.00
C LYS A 370 31.14 -19.68 33.19
N PHE A 371 32.19 -18.86 33.25
CA PHE A 371 32.34 -17.82 34.26
C PHE A 371 31.58 -16.54 33.85
N ALA A 372 30.78 -15.99 34.76
CA ALA A 372 30.07 -14.73 34.55
C ALA A 372 31.03 -13.54 34.78
N LEU A 373 31.49 -12.91 33.71
CA LEU A 373 32.43 -11.78 33.78
C LEU A 373 31.83 -10.53 34.43
N GLU A 374 30.50 -10.41 34.50
CA GLU A 374 29.81 -9.30 35.17
C GLU A 374 30.07 -9.27 36.69
N ALA A 375 30.63 -10.35 37.26
CA ALA A 375 30.98 -10.46 38.66
C ALA A 375 32.37 -9.87 39.03
N LEU A 376 33.09 -9.28 38.06
CA LEU A 376 34.50 -8.82 38.20
C LEU A 376 34.69 -7.32 38.32
#